data_AF-A0A932NII2-F1
#
_entry.id   AF-A0A932NII2-F1
#
_cell.length_a   1.000
_cell.length_b   1.000
_cell.length_c   1.000
_cell.angle_alpha   90.00
_cell.angle_beta   90.00
_cell.angle_gamma   90.00
#
_symmetry.space_group_name_H-M   'P 1'
#
loop_
_entity.id
_entity.type
_entity.pdbx_description
1 polymer ?
#
loop_
_entity_poly.entity_id
_entity_poly.type
_entity_poly.pdbx_seq_one_letter_code
_entity_poly.pdbx_strand_id
1 'polypeptide(L)'
;MLDLKFIKEYPALVKKAIQLKNVDVDLDALLKWEQSVSEYKKKIESLQSERNANAKKASQASPQEREALIHRGREIAAEIEKLKPTLNEAEEKLKHYLLLVPNIPAEDAPIGENEQANVELKRWKEPPKFDFAALSHIDMLQKNHWAELEKIANVSGSRTYALKNEMVFLEMALLQFALKKAKAKGFQPLSVPSLVRESALYGTGHFPEGREQVYFLPSDDLYLAGTAEVPINSLYTGEILNEKDLPLLYVGVSPCFRREAGSAGRDVKGLIRVHQFYKVELFVICKNDPKESLAWLHKLLETSE
;
A
#
# COMPACT_ATOMS: atom_id res chain seq x y z
N MET A 1 3.55 4.72 -6.25
CA MET A 1 4.71 4.49 -7.12
C MET A 1 5.06 5.79 -7.81
N LEU A 2 6.34 6.19 -7.83
CA LEU A 2 6.78 7.37 -8.56
C LEU A 2 6.78 7.12 -10.08
N ASP A 3 6.56 8.18 -10.86
CA ASP A 3 6.66 8.10 -12.32
C ASP A 3 8.09 7.76 -12.73
N LEU A 4 8.25 6.79 -13.63
CA LEU A 4 9.53 6.38 -14.18
C LEU A 4 10.24 7.56 -14.86
N LYS A 5 9.49 8.45 -15.54
CA LYS A 5 10.06 9.65 -16.15
C LYS A 5 10.70 10.55 -15.08
N PHE A 6 9.99 10.78 -13.98
CA PHE A 6 10.50 11.56 -12.85
C PHE A 6 11.78 10.94 -12.26
N ILE A 7 11.82 9.61 -12.10
CA ILE A 7 13.02 8.91 -11.61
C ILE A 7 14.22 9.15 -12.53
N LYS A 8 14.03 9.11 -13.85
CA LYS A 8 15.09 9.34 -14.84
C LYS A 8 15.56 10.79 -14.89
N GLU A 9 14.65 11.74 -14.71
CA GLU A 9 14.97 13.18 -14.73
C GLU A 9 15.63 13.62 -13.41
N TYR A 10 15.25 13.04 -12.27
CA TYR A 10 15.71 13.45 -10.94
C TYR A 10 16.32 12.30 -10.10
N PRO A 11 17.28 11.52 -10.62
CA PRO A 11 17.81 10.34 -9.92
C PRO A 11 18.49 10.67 -8.60
N ALA A 12 19.18 11.83 -8.52
CA ALA A 12 19.84 12.27 -7.29
C ALA A 12 18.84 12.55 -6.16
N LEU A 13 17.68 13.12 -6.48
CA LEU A 13 16.62 13.37 -5.51
C LEU A 13 16.02 12.06 -5.00
N VAL A 14 15.77 11.11 -5.89
CA VAL A 14 15.27 9.78 -5.53
C VAL A 14 16.29 9.02 -4.67
N LYS A 15 17.58 9.07 -5.02
CA LYS A 15 18.66 8.45 -4.23
C LYS A 15 18.74 9.02 -2.82
N LYS A 16 18.58 10.35 -2.68
CA LYS A 16 18.50 11.00 -1.36
C LYS A 16 17.26 10.54 -0.58
N ALA A 17 16.09 10.42 -1.23
CA ALA A 17 14.88 9.95 -0.57
C ALA A 17 15.01 8.50 -0.06
N ILE A 18 15.63 7.61 -0.85
CA ILE A 18 15.95 6.23 -0.47
C ILE A 18 16.82 6.21 0.79
N GLN A 19 17.88 7.02 0.82
CA GLN A 19 18.77 7.14 1.98
C GLN A 19 18.06 7.68 3.22
N LEU A 20 17.29 8.76 3.08
CA LEU A 20 16.57 9.39 4.19
C LEU A 20 15.52 8.48 4.80
N LYS A 21 14.86 7.66 3.98
CA LYS A 21 13.84 6.70 4.44
C LYS A 21 14.41 5.33 4.80
N ASN A 22 15.73 5.15 4.66
CA ASN A 22 16.44 3.92 4.95
C ASN A 22 15.79 2.68 4.29
N VAL A 23 15.45 2.80 3.00
CA VAL A 23 14.82 1.72 2.22
C VAL A 23 15.90 0.95 1.46
N ASP A 24 15.79 -0.38 1.47
CA ASP A 24 16.71 -1.26 0.73
C ASP A 24 16.26 -1.40 -0.73
N VAL A 25 16.66 -0.41 -1.56
CA VAL A 25 16.39 -0.43 -3.00
C VAL A 25 17.59 0.10 -3.80
N ASP A 26 18.05 -0.71 -4.76
CA ASP A 26 19.13 -0.34 -5.67
C ASP A 26 18.59 0.45 -6.88
N LEU A 27 18.70 1.77 -6.80
CA LEU A 27 18.29 2.67 -7.89
C LEU A 27 19.11 2.48 -9.16
N ASP A 28 20.40 2.14 -9.04
CA ASP A 28 21.28 1.96 -10.20
C ASP A 28 20.92 0.66 -10.95
N ALA A 29 20.51 -0.39 -10.22
CA ALA A 29 19.92 -1.60 -10.81
C ALA A 29 18.58 -1.31 -11.50
N LEU A 30 17.69 -0.52 -10.89
CA LEU A 30 16.40 -0.11 -11.50
C LEU A 30 16.64 0.55 -12.86
N LEU A 31 17.57 1.51 -12.94
CA LEU A 31 17.88 2.24 -14.17
C LEU A 31 18.48 1.32 -15.25
N LYS A 32 19.29 0.33 -14.87
CA LYS A 32 19.80 -0.70 -15.81
C LYS A 32 18.67 -1.58 -16.36
N TRP A 33 17.71 -1.97 -15.52
CA TRP A 33 16.54 -2.72 -15.98
C TRP A 33 15.67 -1.90 -16.93
N GLU A 34 15.47 -0.61 -16.64
CA GLU A 34 14.75 0.29 -17.55
C GLU A 34 15.44 0.40 -18.91
N GLN A 35 16.77 0.60 -18.92
CA GLN A 35 17.55 0.64 -20.15
C GLN A 35 17.40 -0.67 -20.94
N SER A 36 17.52 -1.82 -20.26
CA SER A 36 17.37 -3.14 -20.89
C SER A 36 15.98 -3.32 -21.53
N VAL A 37 14.92 -2.94 -20.81
CA VAL A 37 13.54 -2.98 -21.35
C VAL A 37 13.41 -2.10 -22.58
N SER A 38 13.95 -0.88 -22.55
CA SER A 38 13.93 0.04 -23.68
C SER A 38 14.69 -0.53 -24.90
N GLU A 39 15.86 -1.13 -24.68
CA GLU A 39 16.67 -1.75 -25.74
C GLU A 39 15.96 -2.96 -26.37
N TYR A 40 15.37 -3.84 -25.56
CA TYR A 40 14.63 -5.00 -26.06
C TYR A 40 13.38 -4.58 -26.84
N LYS A 41 12.61 -3.60 -26.35
CA LYS A 41 11.46 -3.05 -27.08
C LYS A 41 11.87 -2.50 -28.44
N LYS A 42 12.92 -1.66 -28.47
CA LYS A 42 13.46 -1.09 -29.72
C LYS A 42 13.94 -2.18 -30.69
N LYS A 43 14.59 -3.23 -30.18
CA LYS A 43 15.06 -4.36 -31.01
C LYS A 43 13.89 -5.14 -31.60
N ILE A 44 12.87 -5.44 -30.80
CA ILE A 44 11.66 -6.12 -31.26
C ILE A 44 10.93 -5.28 -32.32
N GLU A 45 10.78 -3.97 -32.10
CA GLU A 45 10.16 -3.07 -33.07
C GLU A 45 10.94 -3.01 -34.39
N SER A 46 12.28 -2.92 -34.32
CA SER A 46 13.14 -2.97 -35.50
C SER A 46 12.98 -4.29 -36.27
N LEU A 47 12.97 -5.43 -35.58
CA LEU A 47 12.76 -6.74 -36.20
C LEU A 47 11.36 -6.88 -36.80
N GLN A 48 10.32 -6.32 -36.16
CA GLN A 48 8.97 -6.29 -36.71
C GLN A 48 8.91 -5.45 -37.99
N SER A 49 9.56 -4.29 -38.01
CA SER A 49 9.68 -3.44 -39.20
C SER A 49 10.42 -4.17 -40.33
N GLU A 50 11.55 -4.83 -40.02
CA GLU A 50 12.30 -5.65 -40.98
C GLU A 50 11.43 -6.79 -41.53
N ARG A 51 10.70 -7.51 -40.67
CA ARG A 51 9.79 -8.59 -41.06
C ARG A 51 8.70 -8.09 -42.00
N ASN A 52 8.11 -6.94 -41.72
CA ASN A 52 7.05 -6.34 -42.56
C ASN A 52 7.60 -5.90 -43.92
N ALA A 53 8.77 -5.27 -43.94
CA ALA A 53 9.45 -4.90 -45.18
C ALA A 53 9.83 -6.13 -46.01
N ASN A 54 10.32 -7.18 -45.35
CA ASN A 54 10.67 -8.46 -45.96
C ASN A 54 9.43 -9.18 -46.55
N ALA A 55 8.30 -9.17 -45.85
CA ALA A 55 7.03 -9.71 -46.37
C ALA A 55 6.56 -8.94 -47.62
N LYS A 56 6.70 -7.60 -47.63
CA LYS A 56 6.38 -6.78 -48.80
C LYS A 56 7.29 -7.12 -49.99
N LYS A 57 8.60 -7.25 -49.77
CA LYS A 57 9.55 -7.70 -50.82
C LYS A 57 9.20 -9.09 -51.35
N ALA A 58 8.86 -10.03 -50.46
CA ALA A 58 8.50 -11.40 -50.85
C ALA A 58 7.25 -11.47 -51.74
N SER A 59 6.31 -10.53 -51.58
CA SER A 59 5.12 -10.44 -52.44
C SER A 59 5.41 -9.96 -53.87
N GLN A 60 6.55 -9.31 -54.08
CA GLN A 60 6.97 -8.71 -55.35
C GLN A 60 8.14 -9.45 -56.02
N ALA A 61 8.69 -10.46 -55.36
CA ALA A 61 9.90 -11.16 -55.78
C ALA A 61 9.63 -12.33 -56.74
N SER A 62 10.64 -12.68 -57.53
CA SER A 62 10.63 -13.89 -58.36
C SER A 62 10.54 -15.17 -57.49
N PRO A 63 10.10 -16.33 -58.02
CA PRO A 63 9.97 -17.56 -57.24
C PRO A 63 11.25 -17.98 -56.50
N GLN A 64 12.42 -17.74 -57.10
CA GLN A 64 13.73 -18.08 -56.52
C GLN A 64 14.14 -17.12 -55.38
N GLU A 65 13.88 -15.83 -55.51
CA GLU A 65 14.17 -14.84 -54.46
C GLU A 65 13.15 -14.90 -53.31
N ARG A 66 11.92 -15.31 -53.62
CA ARG A 66 10.83 -15.43 -52.65
C ARG A 66 11.13 -16.45 -51.56
N GLU A 67 11.78 -17.56 -51.90
CA GLU A 67 12.12 -18.60 -50.91
C GLU A 67 13.12 -18.09 -49.87
N ALA A 68 14.16 -17.38 -50.31
CA ALA A 68 15.13 -16.75 -49.41
C ALA A 68 14.49 -15.69 -48.49
N LEU A 69 13.57 -14.87 -49.02
CA LEU A 69 12.85 -13.89 -48.23
C LEU A 69 11.90 -14.55 -47.22
N ILE A 70 11.23 -15.65 -47.59
CA ILE A 70 10.41 -16.43 -46.64
C ILE A 70 11.28 -17.01 -45.52
N HIS A 71 12.46 -17.55 -45.85
CA HIS A 71 13.40 -18.06 -44.86
C HIS A 71 13.83 -16.97 -43.87
N ARG A 72 14.28 -15.80 -44.37
CA ARG A 72 14.65 -14.66 -43.52
C ARG A 72 13.47 -14.19 -42.64
N GLY A 73 12.25 -14.21 -43.17
CA GLY A 73 11.05 -13.85 -42.41
C GLY A 73 10.78 -14.80 -41.23
N ARG A 74 11.06 -16.10 -41.41
CA ARG A 74 10.97 -17.11 -40.35
C ARG A 74 12.07 -16.95 -39.32
N GLU A 75 13.30 -16.64 -39.74
CA GLU A 75 14.40 -16.32 -38.82
C GLU A 75 14.07 -15.12 -37.94
N ILE A 76 13.61 -14.01 -38.53
CA ILE A 76 13.21 -12.81 -37.79
C ILE A 76 12.09 -13.12 -36.81
N ALA A 77 11.10 -13.93 -37.21
CA ALA A 77 10.03 -14.37 -36.31
C ALA A 77 10.60 -15.17 -35.13
N ALA A 78 11.53 -16.10 -35.37
CA ALA A 78 12.20 -16.86 -34.32
C ALA A 78 13.06 -15.98 -33.40
N GLU A 79 13.74 -14.95 -33.93
CA GLU A 79 14.48 -13.97 -33.12
C GLU A 79 13.55 -13.17 -32.21
N ILE A 80 12.39 -12.72 -32.72
CA ILE A 80 11.37 -12.03 -31.91
C ILE A 80 10.84 -12.95 -30.80
N GLU A 81 10.49 -14.20 -31.11
CA GLU A 81 10.00 -15.15 -30.10
C GLU A 81 11.06 -15.45 -29.03
N LYS A 82 12.35 -15.44 -29.38
CA LYS A 82 13.44 -15.58 -28.39
C LYS A 82 13.61 -14.36 -27.48
N LEU A 83 13.28 -13.15 -27.94
CA LEU A 83 13.42 -11.92 -27.16
C LEU A 83 12.26 -11.68 -26.20
N LYS A 84 11.06 -12.21 -26.49
CA LYS A 84 9.87 -12.00 -25.65
C LYS A 84 10.05 -12.46 -24.20
N PRO A 85 10.57 -13.68 -23.90
CA PRO A 85 10.80 -14.09 -22.51
C PRO A 85 11.77 -13.17 -21.77
N THR A 86 12.86 -12.76 -22.45
CA THR A 86 13.86 -11.85 -21.87
C THR A 86 13.28 -10.46 -21.58
N LEU A 87 12.43 -9.93 -22.48
CA LEU A 87 11.72 -8.68 -22.25
C LEU A 87 10.78 -8.79 -21.05
N ASN A 88 9.98 -9.86 -20.98
CA ASN A 88 9.03 -10.07 -19.88
C ASN A 88 9.76 -10.16 -18.54
N GLU A 89 10.88 -10.89 -18.47
CA GLU A 89 11.70 -10.96 -17.25
C GLU A 89 12.23 -9.58 -16.84
N ALA A 90 12.75 -8.80 -17.80
CA ALA A 90 13.25 -7.46 -17.53
C ALA A 90 12.13 -6.50 -17.08
N GLU A 91 10.92 -6.62 -17.65
CA GLU A 91 9.75 -5.83 -17.25
C GLU A 91 9.27 -6.18 -15.83
N GLU A 92 9.23 -7.46 -15.47
CA GLU A 92 8.88 -7.90 -14.11
C GLU A 92 9.92 -7.43 -13.09
N LYS A 93 11.22 -7.51 -13.42
CA LYS A 93 12.29 -6.96 -12.57
C LYS A 93 12.16 -5.45 -12.41
N LEU A 94 11.97 -4.72 -13.50
CA LEU A 94 11.77 -3.27 -13.46
C LEU A 94 10.57 -2.91 -12.59
N LYS A 95 9.43 -3.59 -12.77
CA LYS A 95 8.21 -3.37 -11.98
C LYS A 95 8.45 -3.65 -10.50
N HIS A 96 9.17 -4.73 -10.16
CA HIS A 96 9.52 -5.04 -8.78
C HIS A 96 10.32 -3.91 -8.13
N TYR A 97 11.39 -3.43 -8.78
CA TYR A 97 12.17 -2.32 -8.26
C TYR A 97 11.36 -1.03 -8.14
N LEU A 98 10.50 -0.72 -9.13
CA LEU A 98 9.65 0.46 -9.10
C LEU A 98 8.69 0.48 -7.90
N LEU A 99 8.17 -0.68 -7.51
CA LEU A 99 7.28 -0.80 -6.34
C LEU A 99 7.99 -0.56 -5.01
N LEU A 100 9.32 -0.76 -4.95
CA LEU A 100 10.15 -0.54 -3.76
C LEU A 100 10.66 0.91 -3.64
N VAL A 101 10.58 1.71 -4.70
CA VAL A 101 11.03 3.11 -4.63
C VAL A 101 10.07 3.91 -3.73
N PRO A 102 10.57 4.52 -2.64
CA PRO A 102 9.72 5.24 -1.71
C PRO A 102 9.26 6.57 -2.29
N ASN A 103 8.13 7.07 -1.79
CA ASN A 103 7.72 8.47 -2.03
C ASN A 103 8.78 9.44 -1.50
N ILE A 104 8.95 10.58 -2.17
CA ILE A 104 9.82 11.67 -1.70
C ILE A 104 9.27 12.20 -0.36
N PRO A 105 10.07 12.24 0.72
CA PRO A 105 9.63 12.84 1.98
C PRO A 105 9.34 14.33 1.80
N ALA A 106 8.39 14.86 2.57
CA ALA A 106 8.13 16.30 2.61
C ALA A 106 9.37 17.04 3.13
N GLU A 107 9.57 18.29 2.68
CA GLU A 107 10.76 19.09 3.04
C GLU A 107 10.86 19.40 4.54
N ASP A 108 9.71 19.45 5.22
CA ASP A 108 9.57 19.72 6.64
C ASP A 108 9.55 18.45 7.51
N ALA A 109 9.63 17.25 6.91
CA ALA A 109 9.69 16.00 7.66
C ALA A 109 11.03 15.89 8.43
N PRO A 110 11.00 15.59 9.74
CA PRO A 110 12.22 15.41 10.52
C PRO A 110 13.02 14.21 9.97
N ILE A 111 14.34 14.38 9.91
CA ILE A 111 15.27 13.34 9.48
C ILE A 111 15.70 12.53 10.70
N GLY A 112 15.56 11.21 10.64
CA GLY A 112 16.06 10.32 11.67
C GLY A 112 15.94 8.85 11.33
N GLU A 113 16.68 8.03 12.07
CA GLU A 113 16.76 6.57 11.82
C GLU A 113 15.56 5.80 12.38
N ASN A 114 14.90 6.33 13.41
CA ASN A 114 13.83 5.67 14.15
C ASN A 114 12.95 6.68 14.90
N GLU A 115 11.98 6.17 15.68
CA GLU A 115 11.00 6.97 16.41
C GLU A 115 11.58 7.99 17.41
N GLN A 116 12.86 7.86 17.82
CA GLN A 116 13.50 8.79 18.75
C GLN A 116 13.77 10.17 18.13
N ALA A 117 13.81 10.25 16.80
CA ALA A 117 13.96 11.52 16.09
C ALA A 117 12.63 12.26 15.86
N ASN A 118 11.50 11.67 16.28
CA ASN A 118 10.20 12.31 16.14
C ASN A 118 10.12 13.60 16.97
N VAL A 119 9.51 14.63 16.40
CA VAL A 119 9.33 15.94 17.05
C VAL A 119 7.90 16.07 17.54
N GLU A 120 7.71 16.38 18.82
CA GLU A 120 6.41 16.70 19.39
C GLU A 120 5.95 18.09 18.91
N LEU A 121 4.90 18.13 18.07
CA LEU A 121 4.39 19.39 17.53
C LEU A 121 3.39 20.09 18.46
N LYS A 122 2.60 19.31 19.20
CA LYS A 122 1.50 19.82 20.04
C LYS A 122 1.19 18.83 21.15
N ARG A 123 0.99 19.38 22.35
CA ARG A 123 0.39 18.70 23.50
C ARG A 123 -0.95 19.33 23.83
N TRP A 124 -1.96 18.54 24.14
CA TRP A 124 -3.25 19.04 24.58
C TRP A 124 -3.63 18.48 25.95
N LYS A 125 -3.87 19.39 26.90
CA LYS A 125 -4.08 19.13 28.32
C LYS A 125 -2.87 18.50 29.03
N GLU A 126 -2.92 18.58 30.35
CA GLU A 126 -1.98 17.90 31.24
C GLU A 126 -2.49 16.49 31.59
N PRO A 127 -1.61 15.48 31.71
CA PRO A 127 -1.99 14.17 32.23
C PRO A 127 -2.63 14.28 33.63
N PRO A 128 -3.67 13.48 33.92
CA PRO A 128 -4.34 13.52 35.22
C PRO A 128 -3.39 13.13 36.37
N LYS A 129 -3.53 13.82 37.51
CA LYS A 129 -2.86 13.44 38.76
C LYS A 129 -3.85 12.64 39.61
N PHE A 130 -3.42 11.47 40.06
CA PHE A 130 -4.22 10.60 40.92
C PHE A 130 -3.66 10.66 42.35
N ASP A 131 -4.55 10.72 43.33
CA ASP A 131 -4.27 10.56 44.77
C ASP A 131 -4.30 9.08 45.21
N PHE A 132 -4.48 8.18 44.24
CA PHE A 132 -4.43 6.73 44.40
C PHE A 132 -3.48 6.08 43.39
N ALA A 133 -3.11 4.82 43.64
CA ALA A 133 -2.34 4.02 42.69
C ALA A 133 -3.19 3.68 41.46
N ALA A 134 -2.92 4.34 40.33
CA ALA A 134 -3.64 4.11 39.08
C ALA A 134 -3.45 2.66 38.60
N LEU A 135 -4.55 2.01 38.26
CA LEU A 135 -4.55 0.66 37.69
C LEU A 135 -4.27 0.73 36.19
N SER A 136 -3.57 -0.29 35.66
CA SER A 136 -3.48 -0.46 34.21
C SER A 136 -4.85 -0.80 33.62
N HIS A 137 -5.03 -0.64 32.30
CA HIS A 137 -6.27 -1.08 31.64
C HIS A 137 -6.49 -2.59 31.79
N ILE A 138 -5.42 -3.39 31.89
CA ILE A 138 -5.51 -4.84 32.08
C ILE A 138 -6.11 -5.14 33.46
N ASP A 139 -5.56 -4.51 34.50
CA ASP A 139 -6.03 -4.72 35.88
C ASP A 139 -7.47 -4.23 36.04
N MET A 140 -7.84 -3.11 35.40
CA MET A 140 -9.22 -2.62 35.38
C MET A 140 -10.16 -3.61 34.68
N LEU A 141 -9.77 -4.17 33.53
CA LEU A 141 -10.60 -5.15 32.82
C LEU A 141 -10.81 -6.42 33.64
N GLN A 142 -9.76 -6.91 34.32
CA GLN A 142 -9.84 -8.11 35.17
C GLN A 142 -10.67 -7.87 36.41
N LYS A 143 -10.40 -6.78 37.15
CA LYS A 143 -11.09 -6.43 38.40
C LYS A 143 -12.60 -6.29 38.22
N ASN A 144 -13.03 -5.73 37.09
CA ASN A 144 -14.44 -5.51 36.78
C ASN A 144 -15.08 -6.63 35.94
N HIS A 145 -14.34 -7.72 35.67
CA HIS A 145 -14.79 -8.81 34.79
C HIS A 145 -15.29 -8.33 33.42
N TRP A 146 -14.61 -7.34 32.83
CA TRP A 146 -14.95 -6.73 31.55
C TRP A 146 -14.25 -7.34 30.34
N ALA A 147 -13.36 -8.31 30.56
CA ALA A 147 -12.76 -9.08 29.49
C ALA A 147 -12.44 -10.52 29.94
N GLU A 148 -12.28 -11.42 28.98
CA GLU A 148 -11.82 -12.82 29.18
C GLU A 148 -10.48 -13.03 28.45
N LEU A 149 -9.45 -12.30 28.84
CA LEU A 149 -8.14 -12.30 28.15
C LEU A 149 -7.42 -13.66 28.20
N GLU A 150 -7.54 -14.40 29.29
CA GLU A 150 -6.85 -15.70 29.44
C GLU A 150 -7.60 -16.81 28.72
N LYS A 151 -8.93 -16.88 28.87
CA LYS A 151 -9.73 -17.92 28.21
C LYS A 151 -9.74 -17.76 26.70
N ILE A 152 -9.82 -16.53 26.19
CA ILE A 152 -9.78 -16.30 24.74
C ILE A 152 -8.42 -16.67 24.14
N ALA A 153 -7.33 -16.54 24.90
CA ALA A 153 -6.01 -16.97 24.45
C ALA A 153 -5.93 -18.49 24.23
N ASN A 154 -6.71 -19.29 24.99
CA ASN A 154 -6.81 -20.74 24.75
C ASN A 154 -7.60 -21.09 23.48
N VAL A 155 -8.44 -20.17 22.98
CA VAL A 155 -9.26 -20.37 21.77
C VAL A 155 -8.53 -19.87 20.52
N SER A 156 -7.93 -18.68 20.61
CA SER A 156 -7.44 -17.94 19.43
C SER A 156 -5.94 -17.60 19.51
N GLY A 157 -5.24 -18.04 20.55
CA GLY A 157 -3.83 -17.73 20.78
C GLY A 157 -3.58 -16.35 21.41
N SER A 158 -2.31 -16.00 21.61
CA SER A 158 -1.90 -14.70 22.17
C SER A 158 -2.36 -13.52 21.31
N ARG A 159 -2.28 -12.29 21.85
CA ARG A 159 -2.67 -11.05 21.14
C ARG A 159 -4.14 -11.05 20.68
N THR A 160 -5.00 -11.70 21.46
CA THR A 160 -6.44 -11.72 21.25
C THR A 160 -7.15 -11.23 22.51
N TYR A 161 -8.38 -10.77 22.36
CA TYR A 161 -9.21 -10.30 23.45
C TYR A 161 -10.66 -10.69 23.23
N ALA A 162 -11.41 -10.81 24.33
CA ALA A 162 -12.86 -10.92 24.33
C ALA A 162 -13.38 -9.95 25.38
N LEU A 163 -14.10 -8.91 24.97
CA LEU A 163 -14.76 -7.98 25.88
C LEU A 163 -16.05 -8.58 26.42
N LYS A 164 -16.45 -8.14 27.61
CA LYS A 164 -17.69 -8.52 28.29
C LYS A 164 -18.39 -7.30 28.87
N ASN A 165 -19.70 -7.46 29.10
CA ASN A 165 -20.55 -6.51 29.80
C ASN A 165 -20.43 -5.08 29.22
N GLU A 166 -20.20 -4.09 30.08
CA GLU A 166 -20.17 -2.67 29.73
C GLU A 166 -19.09 -2.34 28.69
N MET A 167 -17.97 -3.09 28.64
CA MET A 167 -16.92 -2.84 27.67
C MET A 167 -17.34 -3.14 26.23
N VAL A 168 -18.26 -4.08 26.01
CA VAL A 168 -18.83 -4.35 24.67
C VAL A 168 -19.61 -3.13 24.19
N PHE A 169 -20.46 -2.58 25.05
CA PHE A 169 -21.23 -1.39 24.73
C PHE A 169 -20.34 -0.15 24.56
N LEU A 170 -19.27 -0.04 25.35
CA LEU A 170 -18.30 1.05 25.19
C LEU A 170 -17.57 0.98 23.85
N GLU A 171 -17.11 -0.21 23.41
CA GLU A 171 -16.49 -0.39 22.08
C GLU A 171 -17.45 0.08 20.98
N MET A 172 -18.71 -0.38 21.00
CA MET A 172 -19.72 0.02 20.03
C MET A 172 -20.02 1.52 20.08
N ALA A 173 -20.08 2.11 21.29
CA ALA A 173 -20.33 3.54 21.47
C ALA A 173 -19.19 4.40 20.90
N LEU A 174 -17.93 3.98 21.09
CA LEU A 174 -16.75 4.67 20.55
C LEU A 174 -16.73 4.62 19.01
N LEU A 175 -17.03 3.46 18.41
CA LEU A 175 -17.13 3.34 16.95
C LEU A 175 -18.21 4.26 16.39
N GLN A 176 -19.41 4.26 16.99
CA GLN A 176 -20.50 5.14 16.58
C GLN A 176 -20.16 6.62 16.78
N PHE A 177 -19.52 6.97 17.90
CA PHE A 177 -19.10 8.32 18.19
C PHE A 177 -18.13 8.84 17.11
N ALA A 178 -17.07 8.08 16.80
CA ALA A 178 -16.09 8.46 15.78
C ALA A 178 -16.74 8.62 14.39
N LEU A 179 -17.60 7.68 13.98
CA LEU A 179 -18.35 7.77 12.73
C LEU A 179 -19.25 9.01 12.67
N LYS A 180 -19.98 9.30 13.75
CA LYS A 180 -20.86 10.49 13.82
C LYS A 180 -20.05 11.79 13.83
N LYS A 181 -18.91 11.83 14.53
CA LYS A 181 -17.98 12.97 14.55
C LYS A 181 -17.49 13.30 13.14
N ALA A 182 -17.01 12.30 12.41
CA ALA A 182 -16.56 12.46 11.03
C ALA A 182 -17.69 12.83 10.07
N LYS A 183 -18.87 12.19 10.21
CA LYS A 183 -20.06 12.52 9.41
C LYS A 183 -20.48 13.98 9.57
N ALA A 184 -20.42 14.52 10.79
CA ALA A 184 -20.72 15.93 11.04
C ALA A 184 -19.74 16.90 10.36
N LYS A 185 -18.54 16.41 9.98
CA LYS A 185 -17.53 17.15 9.21
C LYS A 185 -17.63 16.89 7.69
N GLY A 186 -18.68 16.21 7.22
CA GLY A 186 -18.95 15.99 5.80
C GLY A 186 -18.41 14.69 5.22
N PHE A 187 -17.80 13.83 6.03
CA PHE A 187 -17.34 12.50 5.58
C PHE A 187 -18.51 11.54 5.39
N GLN A 188 -18.53 10.82 4.27
CA GLN A 188 -19.50 9.78 3.98
C GLN A 188 -19.14 8.49 4.73
N PRO A 189 -20.01 7.95 5.61
CA PRO A 189 -19.74 6.71 6.29
C PRO A 189 -19.79 5.50 5.35
N LEU A 190 -18.81 4.62 5.48
CA LEU A 190 -18.73 3.34 4.78
C LEU A 190 -18.47 2.20 5.78
N SER A 191 -19.15 1.07 5.59
CA SER A 191 -18.78 -0.21 6.21
C SER A 191 -18.18 -1.07 5.11
N VAL A 192 -16.91 -1.45 5.26
CA VAL A 192 -16.15 -2.15 4.21
C VAL A 192 -15.68 -3.53 4.70
N PRO A 193 -15.56 -4.53 3.81
CA PRO A 193 -15.01 -5.81 4.19
C PRO A 193 -13.52 -5.70 4.54
N SER A 194 -13.04 -6.61 5.37
CA SER A 194 -11.59 -6.78 5.60
C SER A 194 -10.97 -7.77 4.62
N LEU A 195 -11.77 -8.43 3.77
CA LEU A 195 -11.28 -9.33 2.73
C LEU A 195 -10.98 -8.54 1.45
N VAL A 196 -9.74 -8.62 0.98
CA VAL A 196 -9.27 -7.88 -0.20
C VAL A 196 -8.45 -8.78 -1.12
N ARG A 197 -8.45 -8.45 -2.42
CA ARG A 197 -7.56 -9.08 -3.40
C ARG A 197 -6.15 -8.50 -3.28
N GLU A 198 -5.16 -9.24 -3.76
CA GLU A 198 -3.75 -8.83 -3.74
C GLU A 198 -3.50 -7.45 -4.38
N SER A 199 -4.21 -7.14 -5.47
CA SER A 199 -4.06 -5.86 -6.18
C SER A 199 -4.37 -4.64 -5.31
N ALA A 200 -5.28 -4.74 -4.35
CA ALA A 200 -5.61 -3.66 -3.42
C ALA A 200 -4.46 -3.33 -2.46
N LEU A 201 -3.70 -4.36 -2.06
CA LEU A 201 -2.54 -4.21 -1.18
C LEU A 201 -1.35 -3.59 -1.93
N TYR A 202 -1.15 -3.92 -3.20
CA TYR A 202 -0.20 -3.19 -4.05
C TYR A 202 -0.64 -1.74 -4.29
N GLY A 203 -1.94 -1.49 -4.51
CA GLY A 203 -2.47 -0.14 -4.76
C GLY A 203 -2.22 0.84 -3.62
N THR A 204 -2.19 0.35 -2.38
CA THR A 204 -1.92 1.12 -1.17
C THR A 204 -0.47 1.03 -0.68
N GLY A 205 0.39 0.28 -1.35
CA GLY A 205 1.79 0.07 -0.93
C GLY A 205 1.99 -0.86 0.26
N HIS A 206 0.94 -1.58 0.69
CA HIS A 206 1.05 -2.65 1.69
C HIS A 206 1.76 -3.89 1.17
N PHE A 207 1.88 -4.05 -0.16
CA PHE A 207 2.74 -5.00 -0.85
C PHE A 207 3.63 -4.24 -1.85
N PRO A 208 4.85 -4.74 -2.15
CA PRO A 208 5.40 -6.03 -1.70
C PRO A 208 5.99 -6.00 -0.27
N GLU A 209 6.34 -4.81 0.24
CA GLU A 209 6.85 -4.63 1.60
C GLU A 209 5.74 -4.86 2.63
N GLY A 210 5.99 -5.63 3.69
CA GLY A 210 4.99 -5.86 4.74
C GLY A 210 4.08 -7.06 4.50
N ARG A 211 4.35 -7.90 3.48
CA ARG A 211 3.58 -9.13 3.21
C ARG A 211 3.50 -10.06 4.41
N GLU A 212 4.56 -10.11 5.22
CA GLU A 212 4.63 -10.88 6.45
C GLU A 212 3.68 -10.39 7.55
N GLN A 213 3.21 -9.13 7.48
CA GLN A 213 2.26 -8.53 8.41
C GLN A 213 0.79 -8.84 8.06
N VAL A 214 0.52 -9.36 6.87
CA VAL A 214 -0.84 -9.57 6.34
C VAL A 214 -1.21 -11.05 6.40
N TYR A 215 -2.44 -11.36 6.83
CA TYR A 215 -2.97 -12.73 6.76
C TYR A 215 -3.42 -13.07 5.34
N PHE A 216 -3.09 -14.29 4.89
CA PHE A 216 -3.49 -14.84 3.59
C PHE A 216 -4.43 -16.03 3.79
N LEU A 217 -5.48 -16.10 2.96
CA LEU A 217 -6.46 -17.17 2.90
C LEU A 217 -6.26 -17.93 1.56
N PRO A 218 -5.49 -19.04 1.56
CA PRO A 218 -5.04 -19.68 0.32
C PRO A 218 -6.16 -20.24 -0.55
N SER A 219 -7.23 -20.75 0.08
CA SER A 219 -8.34 -21.38 -0.64
C SER A 219 -9.13 -20.41 -1.50
N ASP A 220 -9.11 -19.12 -1.15
CA ASP A 220 -9.90 -18.07 -1.79
C ASP A 220 -9.05 -17.05 -2.56
N ASP A 221 -7.71 -17.14 -2.42
CA ASP A 221 -6.76 -16.13 -2.90
C ASP A 221 -7.08 -14.71 -2.38
N LEU A 222 -7.42 -14.63 -1.09
CA LEU A 222 -7.79 -13.39 -0.41
C LEU A 222 -6.88 -13.09 0.77
N TYR A 223 -6.83 -11.82 1.13
CA TYR A 223 -6.03 -11.30 2.24
C TYR A 223 -6.91 -10.57 3.23
N LEU A 224 -6.52 -10.55 4.50
CA LEU A 224 -7.18 -9.73 5.53
C LEU A 224 -6.48 -8.39 5.68
N ALA A 225 -7.18 -7.30 5.37
CA ALA A 225 -6.67 -5.94 5.47
C ALA A 225 -6.46 -5.51 6.94
N GLY A 226 -5.34 -4.81 7.18
CA GLY A 226 -5.01 -4.22 8.48
C GLY A 226 -5.57 -2.81 8.71
N THR A 227 -6.39 -2.32 7.78
CA THR A 227 -7.00 -0.98 7.76
C THR A 227 -8.13 -0.92 6.73
N ALA A 228 -9.18 -0.12 6.98
CA ALA A 228 -10.22 0.19 6.01
C ALA A 228 -9.70 1.03 4.82
N GLU A 229 -8.51 1.64 4.94
CA GLU A 229 -7.84 2.35 3.85
C GLU A 229 -7.69 1.49 2.58
N VAL A 230 -7.28 0.22 2.73
CA VAL A 230 -7.02 -0.69 1.59
C VAL A 230 -8.25 -0.85 0.68
N PRO A 231 -9.42 -1.27 1.18
CA PRO A 231 -10.62 -1.37 0.35
C PRO A 231 -11.13 0.01 -0.10
N ILE A 232 -11.05 1.06 0.72
CA ILE A 232 -11.56 2.40 0.34
C ILE A 232 -10.75 3.00 -0.80
N ASN A 233 -9.42 2.97 -0.72
CA ASN A 233 -8.53 3.43 -1.78
C ASN A 233 -8.82 2.70 -3.10
N SER A 234 -9.14 1.41 -3.01
CA SER A 234 -9.33 0.55 -4.18
C SER A 234 -10.70 0.71 -4.86
N LEU A 235 -11.68 1.39 -4.23
CA LEU A 235 -13.04 1.55 -4.78
C LEU A 235 -13.09 2.11 -6.20
N TYR A 236 -12.14 2.98 -6.54
CA TYR A 236 -12.09 3.68 -7.83
C TYR A 236 -10.97 3.16 -8.74
N THR A 237 -10.46 1.95 -8.48
CA THR A 237 -9.38 1.37 -9.27
C THR A 237 -9.81 1.18 -10.73
N GLY A 238 -9.09 1.79 -11.66
CA GLY A 238 -9.40 1.72 -13.09
C GLY A 238 -10.46 2.73 -13.55
N GLU A 239 -10.95 3.60 -12.67
CA GLU A 239 -11.91 4.65 -13.01
C GLU A 239 -11.24 6.00 -13.23
N ILE A 240 -11.83 6.83 -14.10
CA ILE A 240 -11.47 8.24 -14.27
C ILE A 240 -12.54 9.07 -13.56
N LEU A 241 -12.17 9.68 -12.43
CA LEU A 241 -13.07 10.54 -11.66
C LEU A 241 -13.25 11.90 -12.35
N ASN A 242 -14.45 12.48 -12.25
CA ASN A 242 -14.63 13.87 -12.65
C ASN A 242 -14.12 14.80 -11.55
N GLU A 243 -13.35 15.82 -11.92
CA GLU A 243 -12.77 16.77 -10.97
C GLU A 243 -13.84 17.52 -10.14
N LYS A 244 -15.04 17.72 -10.71
CA LYS A 244 -16.17 18.36 -10.02
C LYS A 244 -16.74 17.55 -8.85
N ASP A 245 -16.48 16.24 -8.84
CA ASP A 245 -16.93 15.32 -7.79
C ASP A 245 -15.89 15.23 -6.65
N LEU A 246 -14.71 15.85 -6.82
CA LEU A 246 -13.66 15.93 -5.81
C LEU A 246 -13.85 17.14 -4.88
N PRO A 247 -13.46 17.00 -3.60
CA PRO A 247 -12.87 15.81 -2.98
C PRO A 247 -13.91 14.79 -2.52
N LEU A 248 -13.56 13.51 -2.61
CA LEU A 248 -14.32 12.42 -2.00
C LEU A 248 -13.85 12.25 -0.57
N LEU A 249 -14.79 12.34 0.39
CA LEU A 249 -14.51 12.26 1.82
C LEU A 249 -15.19 11.02 2.39
N TYR A 250 -14.40 10.05 2.87
CA TYR A 250 -14.91 8.80 3.45
C TYR A 250 -14.50 8.62 4.91
N VAL A 251 -15.44 8.11 5.71
CA VAL A 251 -15.13 7.54 7.03
C VAL A 251 -15.49 6.05 7.02
N GLY A 252 -14.48 5.20 7.00
CA GLY A 252 -14.62 3.75 6.95
C GLY A 252 -14.65 3.11 8.33
N VAL A 253 -15.45 2.06 8.52
CA VAL A 253 -15.33 1.15 9.65
C VAL A 253 -15.13 -0.28 9.16
N SER A 254 -14.15 -0.98 9.75
CA SER A 254 -13.93 -2.40 9.52
C SER A 254 -13.21 -3.05 10.71
N PRO A 255 -13.34 -4.37 10.89
CA PRO A 255 -12.31 -5.11 11.61
C PRO A 255 -10.99 -5.01 10.83
N CYS A 256 -9.88 -4.97 11.54
CA CYS A 256 -8.53 -4.82 11.01
C CYS A 256 -7.69 -5.99 11.52
N PHE A 257 -6.93 -6.62 10.62
CA PHE A 257 -6.14 -7.79 10.94
C PHE A 257 -4.64 -7.55 10.70
N ARG A 258 -3.81 -7.86 11.68
CA ARG A 258 -2.34 -7.74 11.59
C ARG A 258 -1.68 -8.96 12.21
N ARG A 259 -0.71 -9.54 11.51
CA ARG A 259 0.07 -10.68 12.03
C ARG A 259 1.04 -10.28 13.13
N GLU A 260 1.35 -9.00 13.25
CA GLU A 260 2.27 -8.46 14.27
C GLU A 260 3.62 -9.23 14.29
N ALA A 261 4.08 -9.64 13.11
CA ALA A 261 5.31 -10.41 12.94
C ALA A 261 6.51 -9.53 13.33
N GLY A 262 7.47 -10.10 14.07
CA GLY A 262 8.65 -9.38 14.56
C GLY A 262 8.44 -8.60 15.88
N SER A 263 7.24 -8.60 16.46
CA SER A 263 6.94 -7.89 17.73
C SER A 263 7.05 -8.75 18.99
N ALA A 264 7.79 -9.86 18.94
CA ALA A 264 7.85 -10.84 20.03
C ALA A 264 8.25 -10.19 21.37
N GLY A 265 7.41 -10.37 22.41
CA GLY A 265 7.68 -9.89 23.76
C GLY A 265 7.24 -8.44 24.08
N ARG A 266 6.87 -7.61 23.08
CA ARG A 266 6.36 -6.23 23.32
C ARG A 266 4.83 -6.19 23.31
N ASP A 267 4.24 -5.58 24.35
CA ASP A 267 2.79 -5.33 24.47
C ASP A 267 1.91 -6.56 24.18
N VAL A 268 2.33 -7.73 24.65
CA VAL A 268 1.65 -9.01 24.34
C VAL A 268 0.35 -9.22 25.12
N LYS A 269 0.09 -8.42 26.15
CA LYS A 269 -1.11 -8.48 26.99
C LYS A 269 -1.94 -7.19 26.90
N GLY A 270 -3.25 -7.33 26.96
CA GLY A 270 -4.19 -6.21 26.92
C GLY A 270 -4.68 -5.89 25.50
N LEU A 271 -5.04 -4.64 25.25
CA LEU A 271 -5.76 -4.21 24.04
C LEU A 271 -4.90 -3.37 23.06
N ILE A 272 -3.63 -3.10 23.37
CA ILE A 272 -2.81 -2.16 22.59
C ILE A 272 -2.28 -2.78 21.29
N ARG A 273 -1.84 -4.04 21.32
CA ARG A 273 -1.27 -4.75 20.17
C ARG A 273 -1.88 -6.15 20.02
N VAL A 274 -2.93 -6.22 19.22
CA VAL A 274 -3.78 -7.41 19.03
C VAL A 274 -3.89 -7.78 17.54
N HIS A 275 -4.15 -9.05 17.23
CA HIS A 275 -4.27 -9.53 15.85
C HIS A 275 -5.51 -9.01 15.13
N GLN A 276 -6.58 -8.77 15.87
CA GLN A 276 -7.83 -8.23 15.38
C GLN A 276 -8.25 -7.05 16.25
N PHE A 277 -8.64 -5.94 15.64
CA PHE A 277 -9.21 -4.77 16.31
C PHE A 277 -10.18 -4.05 15.37
N TYR A 278 -11.07 -3.21 15.91
CA TYR A 278 -11.88 -2.32 15.08
C TYR A 278 -11.22 -0.97 14.91
N LYS A 279 -11.32 -0.40 13.71
CA LYS A 279 -10.82 0.94 13.40
C LYS A 279 -11.86 1.74 12.64
N VAL A 280 -11.92 3.04 12.94
CA VAL A 280 -12.63 4.04 12.13
C VAL A 280 -11.58 4.85 11.39
N GLU A 281 -11.59 4.78 10.07
CA GLU A 281 -10.58 5.37 9.17
C GLU A 281 -11.13 6.61 8.48
N LEU A 282 -10.39 7.70 8.48
CA LEU A 282 -10.68 8.86 7.63
C LEU A 282 -9.87 8.73 6.35
N PHE A 283 -10.51 8.94 5.20
CA PHE A 283 -9.86 8.84 3.90
C PHE A 283 -10.34 9.96 2.96
N VAL A 284 -9.41 10.54 2.21
CA VAL A 284 -9.69 11.65 1.28
C VAL A 284 -9.06 11.35 -0.07
N ILE A 285 -9.86 11.49 -1.12
CA ILE A 285 -9.37 11.57 -2.50
C ILE A 285 -9.58 13.02 -2.94
N CYS A 286 -8.49 13.75 -3.14
CA CYS A 286 -8.53 15.15 -3.58
C CYS A 286 -7.87 15.32 -4.95
N LYS A 287 -7.87 16.56 -5.46
CA LYS A 287 -7.17 16.87 -6.70
C LYS A 287 -5.66 16.67 -6.53
N ASN A 288 -4.98 16.45 -7.66
CA ASN A 288 -3.52 16.38 -7.70
C ASN A 288 -2.89 17.78 -7.57
N ASP A 289 -3.09 18.40 -6.40
CA ASP A 289 -2.52 19.69 -6.00
C ASP A 289 -1.89 19.53 -4.60
N PRO A 290 -0.56 19.72 -4.47
CA PRO A 290 0.12 19.64 -3.17
C PRO A 290 -0.46 20.57 -2.10
N LYS A 291 -0.94 21.77 -2.47
CA LYS A 291 -1.53 22.71 -1.52
C LYS A 291 -2.87 22.22 -1.00
N GLU A 292 -3.70 21.66 -1.88
CA GLU A 292 -4.98 21.06 -1.49
C GLU A 292 -4.77 19.81 -0.62
N SER A 293 -3.82 18.95 -1.00
CA SER A 293 -3.45 17.76 -0.22
C SER A 293 -3.01 18.12 1.20
N LEU A 294 -2.14 19.13 1.35
CA LEU A 294 -1.69 19.61 2.67
C LEU A 294 -2.85 20.19 3.49
N ALA A 295 -3.77 20.94 2.86
CA ALA A 295 -4.96 21.44 3.54
C ALA A 295 -5.86 20.29 4.04
N TRP A 296 -5.99 19.20 3.28
CA TRP A 296 -6.72 18.01 3.73
C TRP A 296 -6.01 17.26 4.84
N LEU A 297 -4.67 17.15 4.82
CA LEU A 297 -3.90 16.58 5.93
C LEU A 297 -4.20 17.30 7.26
N HIS A 298 -4.22 18.64 7.25
CA HIS A 298 -4.57 19.42 8.44
C HIS A 298 -6.01 19.22 8.89
N LYS A 299 -6.98 19.18 7.96
CA LYS A 299 -8.39 18.90 8.28
C LYS A 299 -8.61 17.50 8.84
N LEU A 300 -7.86 16.51 8.33
CA LEU A 300 -7.88 15.14 8.85
C LEU A 300 -7.37 15.10 10.29
N LEU A 301 -6.26 15.78 10.57
CA LEU A 301 -5.72 15.90 11.93
C LEU A 301 -6.74 16.56 12.87
N GLU A 302 -7.30 17.71 12.48
CA GLU A 302 -8.35 18.42 13.26
C GLU A 302 -9.59 17.55 13.50
N THR A 303 -9.96 16.71 12.53
CA THR A 303 -11.12 15.81 12.67
C THR A 303 -10.81 14.67 13.64
N SER A 304 -9.58 14.17 13.64
CA SER A 304 -9.13 13.10 14.54
C SER A 304 -8.99 13.57 16.00
N GLU A 305 -8.48 14.78 16.23
CA GLU A 305 -8.35 15.44 17.54
C GLU A 305 -9.73 15.78 18.15
#